data_AF-A0A434A092-F1
#
_entry.id   AF-A0A434A092-F1
#
_cell.length_a   1.000
_cell.length_b   1.000
_cell.length_c   1.000
_cell.angle_alpha   90.00
_cell.angle_beta   90.00
_cell.angle_gamma   90.00
#
_symmetry.space_group_name_H-M   'P 1'
#
loop_
_entity.id
_entity.type
_entity.pdbx_description
1 polymer ?
#
loop_
_entity_poly.entity_id
_entity_poly.type
_entity_poly.pdbx_seq_one_letter_code
_entity_poly.pdbx_strand_id
1 'polypeptide(L)'
;MDMKNKEIQVEDIWNDKKKGDLKKIISSHAAKQSKERVLTNQLLSIQYKLEDYIQSESDSTEVLKILDFVKMYLKALNLTKKELADYFEMRDSNLHKYLSGERKLNAKLVLKLSTFSHTKPEQWYRVEVKNELIELNKEKANVEYYKKFDYRNLVEV
;
A
#
# COMPACT_ATOMS: atom_id res chain seq x y z
N MET A 1 5.75 28.14 48.97
CA MET A 1 4.68 27.27 48.43
C MET A 1 5.29 26.50 47.27
N ASP A 2 5.77 25.29 47.54
CA ASP A 2 6.40 24.44 46.52
C ASP A 2 5.33 23.91 45.57
N MET A 3 5.30 24.43 44.34
CA MET A 3 4.66 23.73 43.23
C MET A 3 5.51 22.50 42.90
N LYS A 4 5.23 21.37 43.56
CA LYS A 4 5.70 20.07 43.07
C LYS A 4 5.16 19.90 41.66
N ASN A 5 6.03 20.00 40.66
CA ASN A 5 5.74 19.54 39.31
C ASN A 5 5.31 18.08 39.41
N LYS A 6 4.00 17.83 39.32
CA LYS A 6 3.48 16.47 39.21
C LYS A 6 3.86 15.99 37.81
N GLU A 7 4.93 15.22 37.73
CA GLU A 7 5.29 14.50 36.51
C GLU A 7 4.10 13.63 36.10
N ILE A 8 3.62 13.87 34.88
CA ILE A 8 2.52 13.10 34.30
C ILE A 8 3.03 11.67 34.09
N GLN A 9 2.38 10.70 34.75
CA GLN A 9 2.76 9.30 34.59
C GLN A 9 2.26 8.76 33.24
N VAL A 10 2.95 7.76 32.69
CA VAL A 10 2.59 7.16 31.40
C VAL A 10 1.19 6.53 31.47
N GLU A 11 0.86 5.93 32.61
CA GLU A 11 -0.47 5.36 32.88
C GLU A 11 -1.58 6.42 32.88
N ASP A 12 -1.26 7.66 33.29
CA ASP A 12 -2.19 8.77 33.24
C ASP A 12 -2.46 9.21 31.80
N ILE A 13 -1.50 9.07 30.88
CA ILE A 13 -1.65 9.40 29.45
C ILE A 13 -2.41 8.29 28.73
N TRP A 14 -2.08 7.02 29.01
CA TRP A 14 -2.55 5.84 28.26
C TRP A 14 -3.49 4.94 29.07
N ASN A 15 -4.65 5.47 29.50
CA ASN A 15 -5.70 4.65 30.13
C ASN A 15 -6.94 4.46 29.23
N ASP A 16 -7.70 3.41 29.51
CA ASP A 16 -8.86 2.99 28.70
C ASP A 16 -9.97 4.04 28.67
N LYS A 17 -10.15 4.79 29.76
CA LYS A 17 -11.11 5.90 29.81
C LYS A 17 -10.74 6.99 28.81
N LYS A 18 -9.49 7.47 28.83
CA LYS A 18 -8.99 8.48 27.89
C LYS A 18 -9.02 7.99 26.44
N LYS A 19 -8.67 6.71 26.18
CA LYS A 19 -8.82 6.10 24.85
C LYS A 19 -10.28 6.10 24.40
N GLY A 20 -11.22 5.77 25.28
CA GLY A 20 -12.65 5.80 25.02
C GLY A 20 -13.18 7.21 24.72
N ASP A 21 -12.77 8.18 25.52
CA ASP A 21 -13.14 9.59 25.34
C ASP A 21 -12.56 10.18 24.05
N LEU A 22 -11.30 9.86 23.72
CA LEU A 22 -10.67 10.22 22.45
C LEU A 22 -11.44 9.63 21.27
N LYS A 23 -11.81 8.35 21.32
CA LYS A 23 -12.64 7.71 20.27
C LYS A 23 -13.97 8.45 20.09
N LYS A 24 -14.65 8.83 21.18
CA LYS A 24 -15.90 9.61 21.11
C LYS A 24 -15.69 10.97 20.46
N ILE A 25 -14.63 11.69 20.83
CA ILE A 25 -14.29 12.99 20.24
C ILE A 25 -14.04 12.84 18.74
N ILE A 26 -13.21 11.87 18.34
CA ILE A 26 -12.92 11.57 16.92
C ILE A 26 -14.22 11.29 16.16
N SER A 27 -15.07 10.40 16.67
CA SER A 27 -16.35 10.07 16.04
C SER A 27 -17.27 11.28 15.92
N SER A 28 -17.35 12.11 16.97
CA SER A 28 -18.18 13.33 16.95
C SER A 28 -17.69 14.36 15.94
N HIS A 29 -16.37 14.44 15.74
CA HIS A 29 -15.78 15.34 14.77
C HIS A 29 -15.96 14.80 13.34
N ALA A 30 -15.73 13.50 13.14
CA ALA A 30 -15.95 12.82 11.86
C ALA A 30 -17.40 12.97 11.38
N ALA A 31 -18.39 12.87 12.27
CA ALA A 31 -19.80 13.04 11.94
C ALA A 31 -20.16 14.45 11.41
N LYS A 32 -19.31 15.47 11.64
CA LYS A 32 -19.50 16.84 11.16
C LYS A 32 -18.82 17.10 9.82
N GLN A 33 -18.07 16.14 9.28
CA GLN A 33 -17.31 16.33 8.06
C GLN A 33 -18.22 16.29 6.83
N SER A 34 -17.95 17.18 5.87
CA SER A 34 -18.53 17.12 4.53
C SER A 34 -18.16 15.81 3.84
N LYS A 35 -18.98 15.34 2.89
CA LYS A 35 -18.73 14.11 2.13
C LYS A 35 -17.38 14.15 1.40
N GLU A 36 -17.00 15.30 0.87
CA GLU A 36 -15.74 15.55 0.15
C GLU A 36 -14.54 15.35 1.09
N ARG A 37 -14.63 15.85 2.32
CA ARG A 37 -13.60 15.66 3.35
C ARG A 37 -13.48 14.20 3.77
N VAL A 38 -14.60 13.50 3.95
CA VAL A 38 -14.62 12.07 4.28
C VAL A 38 -13.93 11.28 3.16
N LEU A 39 -14.30 11.54 1.91
CA LEU A 39 -13.67 10.91 0.75
C LEU A 39 -12.17 11.22 0.69
N THR A 40 -11.77 12.49 0.86
CA THR A 40 -10.36 12.90 0.88
C THR A 40 -9.56 12.11 1.93
N ASN A 41 -10.12 11.95 3.13
CA ASN A 41 -9.47 11.18 4.21
C ASN A 41 -9.35 9.70 3.85
N GLN A 42 -10.35 9.11 3.19
CA GLN A 42 -10.29 7.73 2.70
C GLN A 42 -9.20 7.56 1.64
N LEU A 43 -9.10 8.47 0.68
CA LEU A 43 -8.09 8.43 -0.39
C LEU A 43 -6.66 8.59 0.19
N LEU A 44 -6.47 9.52 1.13
CA LEU A 44 -5.19 9.69 1.84
C LEU A 44 -4.81 8.46 2.65
N SER A 45 -5.76 7.83 3.32
CA SER A 45 -5.52 6.58 4.06
C SER A 45 -5.00 5.46 3.15
N ILE A 46 -5.54 5.35 1.93
CA ILE A 46 -5.07 4.38 0.94
C ILE A 46 -3.66 4.74 0.46
N GLN A 47 -3.39 6.02 0.20
CA GLN A 47 -2.06 6.48 -0.19
C GLN A 47 -1.01 6.17 0.89
N TYR A 48 -1.28 6.49 2.16
CA TYR A 48 -0.37 6.17 3.24
C TYR A 48 -0.17 4.67 3.39
N LYS A 49 -1.23 3.86 3.24
CA LYS A 49 -1.09 2.40 3.24
C LYS A 49 -0.19 1.90 2.12
N LEU A 50 -0.26 2.51 0.94
CA LEU A 50 0.63 2.19 -0.18
C LEU A 50 2.08 2.56 0.16
N GLU A 51 2.30 3.76 0.69
CA GLU A 51 3.60 4.28 1.11
C GLU A 51 4.25 3.42 2.20
N ASP A 52 3.50 3.08 3.23
CA ASP A 52 3.92 2.18 4.30
C ASP A 52 4.27 0.80 3.74
N TYR A 53 3.45 0.29 2.82
CA TYR A 53 3.71 -0.99 2.18
C TYR A 53 5.02 -0.96 1.38
N ILE A 54 5.31 0.06 0.57
CA ILE A 54 6.58 0.11 -0.17
C ILE A 54 7.80 0.38 0.72
N GLN A 55 7.63 1.04 1.87
CA GLN A 55 8.72 1.35 2.79
C GLN A 55 9.01 0.26 3.82
N SER A 56 8.05 -0.63 4.11
CA SER A 56 8.28 -1.64 5.14
C SER A 56 9.41 -2.59 4.74
N GLU A 57 10.33 -2.87 5.65
CA GLU A 57 11.42 -3.82 5.42
C GLU A 57 11.05 -5.24 5.85
N SER A 58 9.90 -5.43 6.51
CA SER A 58 9.51 -6.73 7.05
C SER A 58 8.84 -7.64 6.01
N ASP A 59 9.47 -8.78 5.77
CA ASP A 59 8.95 -9.90 4.97
C ASP A 59 7.71 -10.57 5.62
N SER A 60 7.37 -10.23 6.86
CA SER A 60 6.20 -10.74 7.59
C SER A 60 4.89 -10.02 7.26
N THR A 61 4.93 -9.02 6.38
CA THR A 61 3.74 -8.26 5.99
C THR A 61 2.96 -9.02 4.91
N GLU A 62 1.63 -8.96 4.95
CA GLU A 62 0.78 -9.45 3.84
C GLU A 62 1.27 -8.86 2.51
N VAL A 63 1.45 -9.73 1.50
CA VAL A 63 1.90 -9.34 0.16
C VAL A 63 0.73 -8.72 -0.59
N LEU A 64 0.72 -7.39 -0.71
CA LEU A 64 -0.32 -6.65 -1.42
C LEU A 64 0.04 -6.46 -2.90
N LYS A 65 -0.88 -6.82 -3.78
CA LYS A 65 -0.77 -6.55 -5.22
C LYS A 65 -1.31 -5.16 -5.53
N ILE A 66 -0.96 -4.65 -6.72
CA ILE A 66 -1.54 -3.40 -7.25
C ILE A 66 -3.08 -3.46 -7.24
N LEU A 67 -3.65 -4.61 -7.64
CA LEU A 67 -5.09 -4.84 -7.62
C LEU A 67 -5.72 -4.59 -6.25
N ASP A 68 -5.02 -4.87 -5.16
CA ASP A 68 -5.57 -4.72 -3.81
C ASP A 68 -5.69 -3.25 -3.43
N PHE A 69 -4.68 -2.43 -3.76
CA PHE A 69 -4.77 -0.97 -3.62
C PHE A 69 -5.85 -0.38 -4.53
N VAL A 70 -5.93 -0.82 -5.78
CA VAL A 70 -6.96 -0.34 -6.72
C VAL A 70 -8.37 -0.68 -6.20
N LYS A 71 -8.61 -1.88 -5.67
CA LYS A 71 -9.89 -2.22 -5.03
C LYS A 71 -10.24 -1.29 -3.87
N MET A 72 -9.26 -0.83 -3.10
CA MET A 72 -9.51 0.13 -2.02
C MET A 72 -9.97 1.48 -2.58
N TYR A 73 -9.32 2.00 -3.63
CA TYR A 73 -9.74 3.22 -4.30
C TYR A 73 -11.15 3.11 -4.89
N LEU A 74 -11.42 2.00 -5.60
CA LEU A 74 -12.74 1.73 -6.17
C LEU A 74 -13.84 1.68 -5.11
N LYS A 75 -13.57 1.05 -3.97
CA LYS A 75 -14.50 1.02 -2.84
C LYS A 75 -14.76 2.42 -2.27
N ALA A 76 -13.72 3.24 -2.10
CA ALA A 76 -13.86 4.61 -1.60
C ALA A 76 -14.65 5.52 -2.56
N LEU A 77 -14.44 5.34 -3.86
CA LEU A 77 -15.09 6.13 -4.92
C LEU A 77 -16.45 5.57 -5.35
N ASN A 78 -16.88 4.43 -4.80
CA ASN A 78 -18.07 3.69 -5.22
C ASN A 78 -18.08 3.40 -6.74
N LEU A 79 -16.93 2.93 -7.26
CA LEU A 79 -16.74 2.57 -8.66
C LEU A 79 -16.53 1.06 -8.80
N THR A 80 -16.93 0.51 -9.94
CA THR A 80 -16.65 -0.87 -10.35
C THR A 80 -15.33 -0.96 -11.12
N LYS A 81 -14.78 -2.17 -11.23
CA LYS A 81 -13.60 -2.43 -12.08
C LYS A 81 -13.88 -2.16 -13.56
N LYS A 82 -15.12 -2.42 -14.01
CA LYS A 82 -15.56 -2.15 -15.38
C LYS A 82 -15.53 -0.66 -15.68
N GLU A 83 -16.09 0.17 -14.80
CA GLU A 83 -16.05 1.63 -14.96
C GLU A 83 -14.61 2.16 -14.99
N LEU A 84 -13.72 1.61 -14.18
CA LEU A 84 -12.29 1.97 -14.25
C LEU A 84 -11.66 1.56 -15.59
N ALA A 85 -11.96 0.37 -16.09
CA ALA A 85 -11.46 -0.12 -17.37
C ALA A 85 -11.93 0.77 -18.52
N ASP A 86 -13.22 1.12 -18.52
CA ASP A 86 -13.83 2.02 -19.49
C ASP A 86 -13.21 3.42 -19.40
N TYR A 87 -13.04 3.97 -18.19
CA TYR A 87 -12.36 5.25 -17.95
C TYR A 87 -10.88 5.22 -18.40
N PHE A 88 -10.21 4.09 -18.24
CA PHE A 88 -8.85 3.88 -18.73
C PHE A 88 -8.81 3.51 -20.21
N GLU A 89 -9.92 3.51 -20.93
CA GLU A 89 -10.00 3.16 -22.36
C GLU A 89 -9.32 1.80 -22.64
N MET A 90 -9.58 0.82 -21.77
CA MET A 90 -8.95 -0.48 -21.79
C MET A 90 -9.98 -1.59 -21.58
N ARG A 91 -9.77 -2.75 -22.22
CA ARG A 91 -10.55 -3.95 -21.93
C ARG A 91 -10.34 -4.36 -20.46
N ASP A 92 -11.43 -4.69 -19.76
CA ASP A 92 -11.39 -5.13 -18.35
C ASP A 92 -10.41 -6.30 -18.14
N SER A 93 -10.44 -7.31 -19.02
CA SER A 93 -9.50 -8.43 -18.96
C SER A 93 -8.03 -8.02 -19.14
N ASN A 94 -7.77 -6.96 -19.90
CA ASN A 94 -6.41 -6.43 -20.06
C ASN A 94 -5.99 -5.65 -18.81
N LEU A 95 -6.86 -4.79 -18.29
CA LEU A 95 -6.61 -4.07 -17.05
C LEU A 95 -6.35 -5.05 -15.90
N HIS A 96 -7.19 -6.07 -15.76
CA HIS A 96 -7.05 -7.09 -14.72
C HIS A 96 -5.66 -7.74 -14.73
N LYS A 97 -5.15 -8.14 -15.90
CA LYS A 97 -3.83 -8.76 -16.04
C LYS A 97 -2.69 -7.89 -15.54
N TYR A 98 -2.77 -6.57 -15.76
CA TYR A 98 -1.77 -5.65 -15.20
C TYR A 98 -1.92 -5.52 -13.69
N LEU A 99 -3.13 -5.30 -13.20
CA LEU A 99 -3.36 -5.10 -11.77
C LEU A 99 -3.07 -6.37 -10.93
N SER A 100 -3.30 -7.56 -11.49
CA SER A 100 -3.05 -8.86 -10.84
C SER A 100 -1.58 -9.28 -10.81
N GLY A 101 -0.72 -8.58 -11.56
CA GLY A 101 0.70 -8.89 -11.74
C GLY A 101 0.99 -9.93 -12.82
N GLU A 102 0.00 -10.38 -13.59
CA GLU A 102 0.22 -11.26 -14.76
C GLU A 102 0.97 -10.54 -15.90
N ARG A 103 0.90 -9.21 -15.94
CA ARG A 103 1.64 -8.34 -16.87
C ARG A 103 2.30 -7.21 -16.09
N LYS A 104 3.57 -6.92 -16.41
CA LYS A 104 4.29 -5.78 -15.85
C LYS A 104 3.63 -4.46 -16.23
N LEU A 105 3.60 -3.50 -15.31
CA LEU A 105 3.03 -2.18 -15.62
C LEU A 105 3.82 -1.50 -16.75
N ASN A 106 3.10 -1.00 -17.75
CA ASN A 106 3.68 -0.11 -18.74
C ASN A 106 3.49 1.36 -18.32
N ALA A 107 4.31 2.27 -18.86
CA ALA A 107 4.29 3.69 -18.49
C ALA A 107 2.91 4.35 -18.66
N LYS A 108 2.18 4.01 -19.73
CA LYS A 108 0.83 4.56 -19.98
C LYS A 108 -0.14 4.19 -18.85
N LEU A 109 -0.12 2.94 -18.40
CA LEU A 109 -0.98 2.50 -17.31
C LEU A 109 -0.54 3.10 -15.97
N VAL A 110 0.76 3.21 -15.71
CA VAL A 110 1.26 3.85 -14.49
C VAL A 110 0.81 5.31 -14.41
N LEU A 111 0.92 6.06 -15.51
CA LEU A 111 0.47 7.45 -15.55
C LEU A 111 -1.05 7.55 -15.30
N LYS A 112 -1.86 6.67 -15.92
CA LYS A 112 -3.30 6.60 -15.67
C LYS A 112 -3.63 6.32 -14.20
N LEU A 113 -2.98 5.31 -13.61
CA LEU A 113 -3.15 4.97 -12.20
C LEU A 113 -2.78 6.15 -11.30
N SER A 114 -1.60 6.74 -11.51
CA SER A 114 -1.06 7.86 -10.73
C SER A 114 -1.97 9.08 -10.76
N THR A 115 -2.47 9.44 -11.94
CA THR A 115 -3.42 10.54 -12.08
C THR A 115 -4.76 10.22 -11.41
N PHE A 116 -5.26 8.99 -11.55
CA PHE A 116 -6.51 8.57 -10.90
C PHE A 116 -6.43 8.55 -9.37
N SER A 117 -5.30 8.12 -8.81
CA SER A 117 -5.11 7.95 -7.36
C SER A 117 -4.41 9.11 -6.66
N HIS A 118 -3.98 10.13 -7.40
CA HIS A 118 -3.13 11.22 -6.93
C HIS A 118 -1.83 10.73 -6.25
N THR A 119 -1.23 9.67 -6.80
CA THR A 119 0.05 9.11 -6.32
C THR A 119 1.16 9.37 -7.32
N LYS A 120 2.42 9.19 -6.91
CA LYS A 120 3.57 9.33 -7.81
C LYS A 120 3.71 8.07 -8.68
N PRO A 121 4.01 8.19 -9.99
CA PRO A 121 4.26 7.05 -10.87
C PRO A 121 5.20 5.98 -10.31
N GLU A 122 6.28 6.41 -9.69
CA GLU A 122 7.33 5.53 -9.16
C GLU A 122 6.81 4.65 -8.01
N GLN A 123 5.78 5.10 -7.28
CA GLN A 123 5.21 4.32 -6.18
C GLN A 123 4.56 3.03 -6.70
N TRP A 124 3.93 3.05 -7.88
CA TRP A 124 3.35 1.84 -8.47
C TRP A 124 4.41 0.83 -8.90
N TYR A 125 5.51 1.30 -9.50
CA TYR A 125 6.64 0.43 -9.82
C TYR A 125 7.27 -0.16 -8.56
N ARG A 126 7.38 0.61 -7.48
CA ARG A 126 7.92 0.13 -6.20
C ARG A 126 7.08 -1.00 -5.61
N VAL A 127 5.76 -1.01 -5.83
CA VAL A 127 4.91 -2.14 -5.44
C VAL A 127 5.28 -3.41 -6.23
N GLU A 128 5.46 -3.33 -7.55
CA GLU A 128 5.90 -4.49 -8.36
C GLU A 128 7.27 -4.99 -7.91
N VAL A 129 8.24 -4.09 -7.79
CA VAL A 129 9.62 -4.42 -7.38
C VAL A 129 9.63 -5.05 -5.99
N LYS A 130 8.88 -4.49 -5.04
CA LYS A 130 8.79 -5.07 -3.70
C LYS A 130 8.23 -6.49 -3.74
N ASN A 131 7.15 -6.71 -4.48
CA ASN A 131 6.56 -8.05 -4.64
C ASN A 131 7.57 -9.04 -5.27
N GLU A 132 8.33 -8.61 -6.27
CA GLU A 132 9.37 -9.44 -6.89
C GLU A 132 10.51 -9.76 -5.93
N LEU A 133 10.94 -8.79 -5.13
CA LEU A 133 12.00 -8.98 -4.13
C LEU A 133 11.57 -9.96 -3.03
N ILE A 134 10.30 -9.94 -2.64
CA ILE A 134 9.74 -10.93 -1.69
C ILE A 134 9.83 -12.34 -2.28
N GLU A 135 9.46 -12.54 -3.54
CA GLU A 135 9.57 -13.85 -4.20
C GLU A 135 11.03 -14.27 -4.39
N LEU A 136 11.92 -13.34 -4.78
CA LEU A 136 13.36 -13.59 -4.85
C LEU A 136 13.92 -14.01 -3.49
N ASN A 137 13.52 -13.35 -2.41
CA ASN A 137 13.98 -13.68 -1.06
C ASN A 137 13.54 -15.09 -0.62
N LYS A 138 12.33 -15.53 -1.02
CA LYS A 138 11.91 -16.92 -0.83
C LYS A 138 12.80 -17.89 -1.62
N GLU A 139 13.08 -17.55 -2.88
CA GLU A 139 13.88 -18.40 -3.77
C GLU A 139 15.36 -18.49 -3.33
N LYS A 140 15.88 -17.52 -2.57
CA LYS A 140 17.22 -17.57 -2.00
C LYS A 140 17.45 -18.79 -1.09
N ALA A 141 16.41 -19.44 -0.58
CA ALA A 141 16.54 -20.72 0.11
C ALA A 141 17.18 -21.82 -0.78
N ASN A 142 17.08 -21.69 -2.10
CA ASN A 142 17.61 -22.64 -3.09
C ASN A 142 18.98 -22.22 -3.66
N VAL A 143 19.69 -21.27 -3.05
CA VAL A 143 20.99 -20.76 -3.56
C VAL A 143 21.99 -21.86 -3.89
N GLU A 144 22.05 -22.94 -3.10
CA GLU A 144 22.96 -24.06 -3.36
C GLU A 144 22.70 -24.73 -4.71
N TYR A 145 21.42 -24.93 -5.07
CA TYR A 145 21.02 -25.48 -6.36
C TYR A 145 21.50 -24.61 -7.53
N TYR A 146 21.54 -23.29 -7.34
CA TYR A 146 21.93 -22.34 -8.37
C TYR A 146 23.45 -22.27 -8.62
N LYS A 147 24.30 -22.73 -7.69
CA LYS A 147 25.76 -22.72 -7.87
C LYS A 147 26.24 -23.49 -9.11
N LYS A 148 25.48 -24.50 -9.56
CA LYS A 148 25.79 -25.24 -10.79
C LYS A 148 25.76 -24.37 -12.05
N PHE A 149 25.10 -23.22 -12.01
CA PHE A 149 25.05 -22.27 -13.12
C PHE A 149 26.17 -21.21 -13.08
N ASP A 150 27.13 -21.31 -12.15
CA ASP A 150 28.33 -20.47 -12.18
C ASP A 150 29.08 -20.68 -13.51
N TYR A 151 29.49 -19.58 -14.15
CA TYR A 151 30.21 -19.62 -15.42
C TYR A 151 31.49 -20.47 -15.35
N ARG A 152 32.11 -20.60 -14.16
CA ARG A 152 33.28 -21.43 -13.91
C ARG A 152 33.05 -22.92 -14.14
N ASN A 153 31.79 -23.37 -14.16
CA ASN A 153 31.45 -24.75 -14.53
C ASN A 153 31.37 -24.94 -16.07
N LEU A 154 31.51 -23.87 -16.85
CA LEU A 154 31.41 -23.87 -18.33
C LEU A 154 32.72 -23.49 -19.01
N VAL A 155 33.52 -22.62 -18.40
CA VAL A 155 34.81 -22.20 -18.96
C VAL A 155 35.95 -23.00 -18.34
N GLU A 156 36.88 -23.48 -19.17
CA GLU A 156 38.17 -23.96 -18.69
C GLU A 156 38.98 -22.73 -18.23
N VAL A 157 39.29 -22.66 -16.93
CA VAL A 157 40.15 -21.64 -16.31
C VAL A 157 41.39 -22.29 -15.72
#